data_AF-A0AAE0PW30-F1
#
_entry.id   AF-A0AAE0PW30-F1
#
_cell.length_a   1.000
_cell.length_b   1.000
_cell.length_c   1.000
_cell.angle_alpha   90.00
_cell.angle_beta   90.00
_cell.angle_gamma   90.00
#
_symmetry.space_group_name_H-M   'P 1'
#
loop_
_entity.id
_entity.type
_entity.pdbx_description
1 polymer ?
#
loop_
_entity_poly.entity_id
_entity_poly.type
_entity_poly.pdbx_seq_one_letter_code
_entity_poly.pdbx_strand_id
1 'polypeptide(L)'
;MPVRSRRLSKLQTENKKRLRLALIIICCVFLTSVILALGLHYIIRYVKSEFYFCAQSLAFVPIGNACDGKLDCVAGEDELNCVSSLRINTTYPVRLMGESLILQVFVNNETWSTVCADNWRTQHTRLACQQLGYTQGPRSIQVPVMSLHPDLQTVLSVVNNEGQDTSASIQSVLSMSDQCTSGSVISLSCSDCGEVVGEDRIVGGKDTTIESWPWQVSLHWGTQHVCGGSLISTRWLISAAHCFTGKTKELSQWSVVLGQTYLTSSGAVSVESILLNKAYNSVSHDYDIAMVRLSSDVLPGASIHPVCLPPYQLSIMEGDDLVVTGWGVLQENGKLPDVLQKATIPLIDRSVCSNASIYGSAITPRMLCAGFLKGGVDSCQGDSGGPLVFLSSRWHLVGVVSWGQGCARKGLPGVYTDVRQLLNWIYSIMEKY
;
A
#
# COMPACT_ATOMS: atom_id res chain seq x y z
N MET A 1 -48.07 -13.36 -72.73
CA MET A 1 -47.86 -13.09 -71.29
C MET A 1 -46.47 -12.48 -70.98
N PRO A 2 -46.18 -11.17 -71.21
CA PRO A 2 -44.89 -10.60 -70.77
C PRO A 2 -44.98 -9.36 -69.85
N VAL A 3 -46.17 -8.80 -69.60
CA VAL A 3 -46.30 -7.51 -68.88
C VAL A 3 -46.23 -7.69 -67.34
N ARG A 4 -46.60 -8.87 -66.82
CA ARG A 4 -46.67 -9.13 -65.36
C ARG A 4 -45.29 -9.38 -64.73
N SER A 5 -44.32 -9.98 -65.44
CA SER A 5 -42.99 -10.26 -64.89
C SER A 5 -42.07 -9.03 -64.79
N ARG A 6 -42.19 -8.06 -65.73
CA ARG A 6 -41.44 -6.80 -65.68
C ARG A 6 -41.86 -5.86 -64.54
N ARG A 7 -43.11 -5.93 -64.06
CA ARG A 7 -43.56 -5.17 -62.88
C ARG A 7 -43.04 -5.79 -61.57
N LEU A 8 -43.04 -7.11 -61.46
CA LEU A 8 -42.52 -7.83 -60.29
C LEU A 8 -40.99 -7.63 -60.12
N SER A 9 -40.22 -7.65 -61.19
CA SER A 9 -38.76 -7.38 -61.12
C SER A 9 -38.44 -5.92 -60.75
N LYS A 10 -39.21 -4.95 -61.27
CA LYS A 10 -39.09 -3.53 -60.86
C LYS A 10 -39.43 -3.31 -59.38
N LEU A 11 -40.50 -3.91 -58.88
CA LEU A 11 -40.90 -3.85 -57.47
C LEU A 11 -39.86 -4.48 -56.53
N GLN A 12 -39.27 -5.63 -56.90
CA GLN A 12 -38.17 -6.23 -56.14
C GLN A 12 -36.91 -5.35 -56.14
N THR A 13 -36.61 -4.68 -57.25
CA THR A 13 -35.45 -3.78 -57.35
C THR A 13 -35.62 -2.50 -56.53
N GLU A 14 -36.84 -1.93 -56.50
CA GLU A 14 -37.16 -0.79 -55.63
C GLU A 14 -37.13 -1.14 -54.15
N ASN A 15 -37.71 -2.28 -53.75
CA ASN A 15 -37.65 -2.71 -52.34
C ASN A 15 -36.21 -2.97 -51.89
N LYS A 16 -35.35 -3.52 -52.75
CA LYS A 16 -33.92 -3.72 -52.46
C LYS A 16 -33.17 -2.39 -52.33
N LYS A 17 -33.55 -1.37 -53.13
CA LYS A 17 -33.02 0.01 -53.00
C LYS A 17 -33.49 0.69 -51.71
N ARG A 18 -34.77 0.57 -51.35
CA ARG A 18 -35.33 1.11 -50.10
C ARG A 18 -34.71 0.44 -48.87
N LEU A 19 -34.52 -0.87 -48.91
CA LEU A 19 -33.86 -1.62 -47.83
C LEU A 19 -32.39 -1.21 -47.67
N ARG A 20 -31.65 -1.03 -48.77
CA ARG A 20 -30.28 -0.49 -48.74
C ARG A 20 -30.22 0.92 -48.19
N LEU A 21 -31.15 1.80 -48.59
CA LEU A 21 -31.22 3.17 -48.10
C LEU A 21 -31.54 3.20 -46.59
N ALA A 22 -32.47 2.35 -46.13
CA ALA A 22 -32.80 2.21 -44.72
C ALA A 22 -31.61 1.69 -43.90
N LEU A 23 -30.88 0.69 -44.40
CA LEU A 23 -29.64 0.18 -43.77
C LEU A 23 -28.57 1.27 -43.66
N ILE A 24 -28.38 2.08 -44.70
CA ILE A 24 -27.42 3.21 -44.68
C ILE A 24 -27.84 4.24 -43.63
N ILE A 25 -29.12 4.61 -43.56
CA ILE A 25 -29.63 5.57 -42.56
C ILE A 25 -29.43 5.01 -41.14
N ILE A 26 -29.75 3.74 -40.91
CA ILE A 26 -29.55 3.08 -39.61
C ILE A 26 -28.06 3.08 -39.23
N CYS A 27 -27.16 2.73 -40.16
CA CYS A 27 -25.72 2.79 -39.92
C CYS A 27 -25.24 4.21 -39.62
N CYS A 28 -25.72 5.23 -40.33
CA CYS A 28 -25.35 6.62 -40.07
C CYS A 28 -25.85 7.10 -38.70
N VAL A 29 -27.09 6.79 -38.32
CA VAL A 29 -27.64 7.13 -36.99
C VAL A 29 -26.88 6.39 -35.88
N PHE A 30 -26.55 5.12 -36.10
CA PHE A 30 -25.72 4.37 -35.16
C PHE A 30 -24.34 5.01 -35.02
N LEU A 31 -23.67 5.34 -36.12
CA LEU A 31 -22.35 5.97 -36.11
C LEU A 31 -22.37 7.34 -35.39
N THR A 32 -23.37 8.18 -35.66
CA THR A 32 -23.50 9.49 -34.98
C THR A 32 -23.81 9.32 -33.50
N SER A 33 -24.63 8.34 -33.11
CA SER A 33 -24.90 8.04 -31.71
C SER A 33 -23.65 7.56 -30.97
N VAL A 34 -22.80 6.73 -31.61
CA VAL A 34 -21.51 6.28 -31.06
C VAL A 34 -20.55 7.45 -30.91
N ILE A 35 -20.45 8.33 -31.91
CA ILE A 35 -19.59 9.52 -31.84
C ILE A 35 -20.05 10.47 -30.72
N LEU A 36 -21.36 10.71 -30.59
CA LEU A 36 -21.91 11.53 -29.51
C LEU A 36 -21.68 10.90 -28.14
N ALA A 37 -21.85 9.57 -28.02
CA ALA A 37 -21.59 8.85 -26.78
C ALA A 37 -20.10 8.93 -26.38
N LEU A 38 -19.19 8.75 -27.35
CA LEU A 38 -17.75 8.91 -27.12
C LEU A 38 -17.41 10.35 -26.75
N GLY A 39 -17.95 11.34 -27.46
CA GLY A 39 -17.75 12.75 -27.16
C GLY A 39 -18.23 13.12 -25.75
N LEU A 40 -19.43 12.69 -25.38
CA LEU A 40 -19.97 12.90 -24.04
C LEU A 40 -19.13 12.18 -22.97
N HIS A 41 -18.69 10.96 -23.24
CA HIS A 41 -17.80 10.22 -22.34
C HIS A 41 -16.49 10.97 -22.09
N TYR A 42 -15.85 11.50 -23.14
CA TYR A 42 -14.63 12.30 -23.01
C TYR A 42 -14.87 13.61 -22.26
N ILE A 43 -15.99 14.31 -22.52
CA ILE A 43 -16.36 15.53 -21.81
C ILE A 43 -16.57 15.25 -20.31
N ILE A 44 -17.36 14.23 -19.97
CA ILE A 44 -17.60 13.85 -18.58
C ILE A 44 -16.28 13.48 -17.89
N ARG A 45 -15.41 12.73 -18.58
CA ARG A 45 -14.10 12.35 -18.04
C ARG A 45 -13.23 13.58 -17.78
N TYR A 46 -13.19 14.53 -18.72
CA TYR A 46 -12.44 15.77 -18.58
C TYR A 46 -12.98 16.65 -17.43
N VAL A 47 -14.30 16.78 -17.35
CA VAL A 47 -14.94 17.55 -16.27
C VAL A 47 -14.61 16.94 -14.91
N LYS A 48 -14.69 15.62 -14.77
CA LYS A 48 -14.36 14.92 -13.52
C LYS A 48 -12.88 14.98 -13.14
N SER A 49 -11.97 15.16 -14.10
CA SER A 49 -10.53 15.27 -13.82
C SER A 49 -10.12 16.68 -13.40
N GLU A 50 -10.85 17.71 -13.82
CA GLU A 50 -10.50 19.12 -13.60
C GLU A 50 -11.42 19.83 -12.59
N PHE A 51 -12.63 19.31 -12.37
CA PHE A 51 -13.65 19.95 -11.55
C PHE A 51 -14.31 18.98 -10.57
N TYR A 52 -14.58 19.47 -9.38
CA TYR A 52 -15.47 18.85 -8.40
C TYR A 52 -16.89 19.41 -8.59
N PHE A 53 -17.89 18.55 -8.46
CA PHE A 53 -19.30 18.91 -8.67
C PHE A 53 -20.03 19.00 -7.32
N CYS A 54 -20.45 20.21 -6.95
CA CYS A 54 -21.30 20.44 -5.79
C CYS A 54 -22.73 19.99 -6.13
N ALA A 55 -23.21 18.95 -5.44
CA ALA A 55 -24.52 18.36 -5.76
C ALA A 55 -25.67 19.29 -5.34
N GLN A 56 -25.54 19.99 -4.21
CA GLN A 56 -26.59 20.87 -3.70
C GLN A 56 -26.74 22.16 -4.50
N SER A 57 -25.64 22.80 -4.88
CA SER A 57 -25.66 24.05 -5.65
C SER A 57 -25.64 23.85 -7.16
N LEU A 58 -25.49 22.60 -7.63
CA LEU A 58 -25.32 22.25 -9.05
C LEU A 58 -24.18 23.06 -9.72
N ALA A 59 -23.13 23.33 -8.95
CA ALA A 59 -21.99 24.16 -9.37
C ALA A 59 -20.73 23.31 -9.54
N PHE A 60 -19.84 23.77 -10.43
CA PHE A 60 -18.50 23.19 -10.59
C PHE A 60 -17.47 24.09 -9.93
N VAL A 61 -16.61 23.51 -9.12
CA VAL A 61 -15.43 24.15 -8.53
C VAL A 61 -14.17 23.46 -9.05
N PRO A 62 -13.08 24.18 -9.31
CA PRO A 62 -11.83 23.56 -9.73
C PRO A 62 -11.39 22.46 -8.75
N ILE A 63 -10.90 21.33 -9.23
CA ILE A 63 -10.51 20.20 -8.35
C ILE A 63 -9.41 20.59 -7.33
N GLY A 64 -8.58 21.58 -7.66
CA GLY A 64 -7.56 22.10 -6.74
C GLY A 64 -8.12 22.96 -5.60
N ASN A 65 -9.39 23.37 -5.68
CA ASN A 65 -10.12 24.02 -4.62
C ASN A 65 -10.89 23.04 -3.73
N ALA A 66 -11.15 21.82 -4.22
CA ALA A 66 -11.67 20.76 -3.35
C ALA A 66 -10.58 20.32 -2.37
N CYS A 67 -10.95 20.09 -1.10
CA CYS A 67 -10.03 19.74 -0.02
C CYS A 67 -8.92 20.80 0.23
N ASP A 68 -9.25 22.08 0.04
CA ASP A 68 -8.36 23.22 0.29
C ASP A 68 -8.59 23.86 1.68
N GLY A 69 -9.64 23.41 2.39
CA GLY A 69 -10.02 23.89 3.72
C GLY A 69 -10.94 25.12 3.70
N LYS A 70 -11.41 25.54 2.52
CA LYS A 70 -12.44 26.58 2.36
C LYS A 70 -13.75 25.93 1.92
N LEU A 71 -14.85 26.59 2.24
CA LEU A 71 -16.19 26.11 1.88
C LEU A 71 -16.57 26.74 0.53
N ASP A 72 -16.12 26.15 -0.58
CA ASP A 72 -16.47 26.64 -1.91
C ASP A 72 -17.82 26.07 -2.38
N CYS A 73 -18.23 24.89 -1.89
CA CYS A 73 -19.58 24.36 -2.06
C CYS A 73 -20.52 24.74 -0.89
N VAL A 74 -21.83 24.70 -1.16
CA VAL A 74 -22.86 24.81 -0.12
C VAL A 74 -22.67 23.70 0.91
N ALA A 75 -22.72 24.05 2.20
CA ALA A 75 -22.47 23.14 3.32
C ALA A 75 -21.08 22.45 3.32
N GLY A 76 -20.14 22.92 2.50
CA GLY A 76 -18.77 22.38 2.46
C GLY A 76 -18.67 20.97 1.90
N GLU A 77 -19.54 20.60 0.94
CA GLU A 77 -19.51 19.26 0.31
C GLU A 77 -18.12 18.87 -0.22
N ASP A 78 -17.40 19.86 -0.75
CA ASP A 78 -16.03 19.80 -1.25
C ASP A 78 -14.96 19.48 -0.20
N GLU A 79 -15.31 19.53 1.09
CA GLU A 79 -14.40 19.28 2.22
C GLU A 79 -14.76 18.02 3.02
N LEU A 80 -15.85 17.33 2.67
CA LEU A 80 -16.34 16.16 3.42
C LEU A 80 -15.58 14.88 3.11
N ASN A 81 -15.09 14.72 1.87
CA ASN A 81 -14.54 13.47 1.37
C ASN A 81 -13.07 13.60 0.96
N CYS A 82 -12.26 14.07 1.91
CA CYS A 82 -10.87 14.41 1.68
C CYS A 82 -9.91 13.40 2.31
N VAL A 83 -8.72 13.31 1.73
CA VAL A 83 -7.56 12.71 2.38
C VAL A 83 -7.35 13.40 3.73
N SER A 84 -7.22 12.61 4.79
CA SER A 84 -7.08 13.12 6.15
C SER A 84 -5.65 12.95 6.66
N SER A 85 -5.26 13.75 7.65
CA SER A 85 -3.91 13.69 8.24
C SER A 85 -4.00 13.42 9.74
N LEU A 86 -3.30 12.39 10.21
CA LEU A 86 -3.34 11.94 11.60
C LEU A 86 -1.98 12.08 12.27
N ARG A 87 -1.98 12.66 13.48
CA ARG A 87 -0.83 12.66 14.41
C ARG A 87 -1.04 11.57 15.44
N ILE A 88 -0.07 10.69 15.57
CA ILE A 88 -0.03 9.68 16.63
C ILE A 88 1.32 9.82 17.31
N ASN A 89 1.28 10.29 18.55
CA ASN A 89 2.48 10.50 19.38
C ASN A 89 2.58 9.44 20.49
N THR A 90 1.67 8.47 20.50
CA THR A 90 1.60 7.42 21.51
C THR A 90 2.35 6.20 21.04
N THR A 91 3.14 5.61 21.93
CA THR A 91 3.74 4.30 21.71
C THR A 91 2.62 3.27 21.55
N TYR A 92 2.70 2.47 20.50
CA TYR A 92 1.76 1.37 20.31
C TYR A 92 2.13 0.24 21.29
N PRO A 93 1.21 -0.30 22.11
CA PRO A 93 1.56 -1.05 23.32
C PRO A 93 1.83 -2.55 23.08
N VAL A 94 1.89 -3.01 21.82
CA VAL A 94 2.25 -4.38 21.44
C VAL A 94 3.34 -4.33 20.39
N ARG A 95 4.37 -5.17 20.50
CA ARG A 95 5.37 -5.31 19.45
C ARG A 95 5.91 -6.72 19.34
N LEU A 96 6.45 -7.02 18.16
CA LEU A 96 7.21 -8.23 17.90
C LEU A 96 8.68 -7.87 17.76
N MET A 97 9.56 -8.62 18.42
CA MET A 97 11.00 -8.35 18.49
C MET A 97 11.81 -9.40 17.73
N GLY A 98 12.72 -8.90 16.90
CA GLY A 98 13.70 -9.70 16.15
C GLY A 98 13.07 -10.71 15.19
N GLU A 99 13.91 -11.57 14.62
CA GLU A 99 13.48 -12.60 13.66
C GLU A 99 12.64 -13.70 14.30
N SER A 100 12.81 -13.92 15.60
CA SER A 100 12.01 -14.89 16.37
C SER A 100 10.61 -14.37 16.72
N LEU A 101 10.25 -13.14 16.31
CA LEU A 101 8.92 -12.54 16.51
C LEU A 101 8.44 -12.62 17.96
N ILE A 102 9.34 -12.34 18.90
CA ILE A 102 9.07 -12.45 20.33
C ILE A 102 8.09 -11.36 20.74
N LEU A 103 7.00 -11.75 21.39
CA LEU A 103 5.96 -10.84 21.85
C LEU A 103 6.46 -10.02 23.03
N GLN A 104 6.43 -8.70 22.86
CA GLN A 104 6.53 -7.76 23.96
C GLN A 104 5.29 -6.88 24.06
N VAL A 105 4.93 -6.56 25.29
CA VAL A 105 3.82 -5.65 25.59
C VAL A 105 4.29 -4.53 26.49
N PHE A 106 3.73 -3.36 26.28
CA PHE A 106 3.97 -2.20 27.14
C PHE A 106 3.00 -2.25 28.32
N VAL A 107 3.50 -2.68 29.48
CA VAL A 107 2.68 -2.95 30.67
C VAL A 107 2.67 -1.71 31.57
N ASN A 108 1.50 -1.37 32.11
CA ASN A 108 1.27 -0.23 33.01
C ASN A 108 1.72 1.14 32.48
N ASN A 109 1.94 1.27 31.17
CA ASN A 109 2.54 2.45 30.55
C ASN A 109 3.94 2.82 31.06
N GLU A 110 4.67 1.87 31.67
CA GLU A 110 5.99 2.13 32.25
C GLU A 110 7.12 1.45 31.47
N THR A 111 6.99 0.15 31.20
CA THR A 111 8.09 -0.65 30.65
C THR A 111 7.61 -1.72 29.67
N TRP A 112 8.50 -2.07 28.74
CA TRP A 112 8.31 -3.21 27.84
C TRP A 112 8.64 -4.49 28.59
N SER A 113 7.73 -5.46 28.53
CA SER A 113 7.94 -6.80 29.08
C SER A 113 7.80 -7.86 27.99
N THR A 114 8.63 -8.89 28.07
CA THR A 114 8.52 -10.09 27.23
C THR A 114 7.50 -11.05 27.83
N VAL A 115 6.59 -11.55 26.99
CA VAL A 115 5.47 -12.37 27.46
C VAL A 115 5.87 -13.84 27.59
N CYS A 116 5.76 -14.37 28.81
CA CYS A 116 6.00 -15.76 29.13
C CYS A 116 4.90 -16.68 28.56
N ALA A 117 5.26 -17.95 28.35
CA ALA A 117 4.31 -18.98 27.92
C ALA A 117 3.38 -19.49 29.05
N ASP A 118 3.60 -19.02 30.28
CA ASP A 118 2.83 -19.38 31.47
C ASP A 118 1.35 -18.98 31.34
N ASN A 119 0.47 -19.98 31.47
CA ASN A 119 -0.98 -19.85 31.27
C ASN A 119 -1.40 -19.29 29.89
N TRP A 120 -0.49 -19.28 28.90
CA TRP A 120 -0.81 -18.80 27.56
C TRP A 120 -1.74 -19.77 26.83
N ARG A 121 -2.75 -19.21 26.13
CA ARG A 121 -3.80 -19.96 25.44
C ARG A 121 -4.03 -19.38 24.05
N THR A 122 -4.73 -20.14 23.21
CA THR A 122 -5.09 -19.72 21.84
C THR A 122 -5.88 -18.41 21.81
N GLN A 123 -6.70 -18.14 22.82
CA GLN A 123 -7.45 -16.87 22.91
C GLN A 123 -6.54 -15.65 23.07
N HIS A 124 -5.46 -15.74 23.85
CA HIS A 124 -4.49 -14.67 24.02
C HIS A 124 -3.69 -14.43 22.74
N THR A 125 -3.40 -15.52 22.00
CA THR A 125 -2.80 -15.43 20.66
C THR A 125 -3.70 -14.65 19.71
N ARG A 126 -5.00 -14.97 19.67
CA ARG A 126 -5.97 -14.24 18.84
C ARG A 126 -6.06 -12.77 19.25
N LEU A 127 -6.17 -12.48 20.55
CA LEU A 127 -6.27 -11.12 21.07
C LEU A 127 -5.04 -10.27 20.69
N ALA A 128 -3.83 -10.79 20.91
CA ALA A 128 -2.60 -10.07 20.58
C ALA A 128 -2.46 -9.82 19.06
N CYS A 129 -2.82 -10.80 18.23
CA CYS A 129 -2.77 -10.66 16.79
C CYS A 129 -3.86 -9.72 16.22
N GLN A 130 -5.07 -9.77 16.78
CA GLN A 130 -6.14 -8.83 16.45
C GLN A 130 -5.75 -7.40 16.79
N GLN A 131 -5.10 -7.19 17.94
CA GLN A 131 -4.59 -5.89 18.33
C GLN A 131 -3.58 -5.39 17.28
N LEU A 132 -2.61 -6.21 16.89
CA LEU A 132 -1.68 -5.93 15.78
C LEU A 132 -2.36 -5.81 14.38
N GLY A 133 -3.69 -5.89 14.30
CA GLY A 133 -4.50 -5.68 13.11
C GLY A 133 -4.58 -6.89 12.17
N TYR A 134 -4.26 -8.08 12.66
CA TYR A 134 -4.34 -9.32 11.89
C TYR A 134 -5.50 -10.21 12.34
N THR A 135 -6.23 -10.78 11.38
CA THR A 135 -7.48 -11.52 11.64
C THR A 135 -7.46 -12.97 11.16
N GLN A 136 -6.40 -13.41 10.47
CA GLN A 136 -6.35 -14.75 9.85
C GLN A 136 -5.22 -15.61 10.42
N GLY A 137 -5.55 -16.85 10.78
CA GLY A 137 -4.58 -17.89 11.14
C GLY A 137 -3.62 -17.62 12.31
N PRO A 138 -4.00 -16.93 13.41
CA PRO A 138 -3.04 -16.57 14.45
C PRO A 138 -2.50 -17.81 15.17
N ARG A 139 -1.17 -17.94 15.22
CA ARG A 139 -0.43 -19.02 15.85
C ARG A 139 0.59 -18.47 16.83
N SER A 140 0.91 -19.26 17.84
CA SER A 140 2.00 -18.98 18.77
C SER A 140 2.83 -20.24 18.99
N ILE A 141 4.13 -20.04 19.19
CA ILE A 141 5.07 -21.09 19.59
C ILE A 141 5.82 -20.66 20.84
N GLN A 142 6.35 -21.64 21.57
CA GLN A 142 7.15 -21.40 22.76
C GLN A 142 8.63 -21.38 22.39
N VAL A 143 9.34 -20.35 22.83
CA VAL A 143 10.78 -20.20 22.62
C VAL A 143 11.48 -20.19 23.99
N PRO A 144 12.52 -21.02 24.21
CA PRO A 144 13.22 -21.05 25.49
C PRO A 144 13.84 -19.69 25.84
N VAL A 145 13.65 -19.20 27.06
CA VAL A 145 14.17 -17.89 27.52
C VAL A 145 15.68 -17.80 27.33
N MET A 146 16.40 -18.89 27.62
CA MET A 146 17.87 -18.95 27.54
C MET A 146 18.42 -18.83 26.12
N SER A 147 17.58 -19.00 25.09
CA SER A 147 17.99 -18.86 23.69
C SER A 147 17.87 -17.42 23.17
N LEU A 148 17.27 -16.52 23.95
CA LEU A 148 17.02 -15.13 23.56
C LEU A 148 18.22 -14.24 23.86
N HIS A 149 18.25 -13.06 23.23
CA HIS A 149 19.18 -11.99 23.63
C HIS A 149 18.92 -11.56 25.10
N PRO A 150 19.96 -11.23 25.89
CA PRO A 150 19.81 -10.87 27.31
C PRO A 150 18.77 -9.78 27.59
N ASP A 151 18.65 -8.78 26.71
CA ASP A 151 17.69 -7.69 26.85
C ASP A 151 16.22 -8.16 26.86
N LEU A 152 15.92 -9.31 26.25
CA LEU A 152 14.57 -9.88 26.23
C LEU A 152 14.27 -10.76 27.46
N GLN A 153 15.26 -11.05 28.30
CA GLN A 153 15.13 -11.94 29.45
C GLN A 153 14.90 -11.20 30.78
N THR A 154 15.06 -9.87 30.80
CA THR A 154 15.13 -9.09 32.05
C THR A 154 13.78 -8.68 32.62
N VAL A 155 12.83 -8.32 31.76
CA VAL A 155 11.52 -7.81 32.15
C VAL A 155 10.46 -8.73 31.56
N LEU A 156 9.75 -9.48 32.42
CA LEU A 156 8.86 -10.54 32.00
C LEU A 156 7.42 -10.28 32.47
N SER A 157 6.45 -10.79 31.72
CA SER A 157 5.04 -10.78 32.10
C SER A 157 4.35 -12.11 31.83
N VAL A 158 3.36 -12.44 32.65
CA VAL A 158 2.61 -13.70 32.60
C VAL A 158 1.11 -13.42 32.53
N VAL A 159 0.33 -14.37 32.01
CA VAL A 159 -1.13 -14.26 32.00
C VAL A 159 -1.68 -14.46 33.42
N ASN A 160 -2.47 -13.51 33.88
CA ASN A 160 -3.20 -13.61 35.15
C ASN A 160 -4.40 -14.54 35.02
N ASN A 161 -4.51 -15.51 35.92
CA ASN A 161 -5.64 -16.43 35.98
C ASN A 161 -6.98 -15.76 36.38
N GLU A 162 -6.96 -14.52 36.84
CA GLU A 162 -8.15 -13.76 37.26
C GLU A 162 -8.78 -12.90 36.13
N GLY A 163 -8.18 -12.89 34.93
CA GLY A 163 -8.70 -12.15 33.79
C GLY A 163 -9.91 -12.83 33.15
N GLN A 164 -11.09 -12.21 33.25
CA GLN A 164 -12.28 -12.60 32.48
C GLN A 164 -12.01 -12.56 30.98
N ASP A 165 -12.60 -13.52 30.25
CA ASP A 165 -12.57 -13.68 28.77
C ASP A 165 -13.12 -12.49 27.94
N THR A 166 -13.35 -11.32 28.57
CA THR A 166 -13.94 -10.11 27.97
C THR A 166 -12.95 -8.96 27.81
N SER A 167 -11.64 -9.21 27.90
CA SER A 167 -10.61 -8.18 27.76
C SER A 167 -10.54 -7.57 26.36
N ALA A 168 -10.50 -6.23 26.30
CA ALA A 168 -10.37 -5.48 25.06
C ALA A 168 -8.93 -5.44 24.50
N SER A 169 -7.91 -5.72 25.33
CA SER A 169 -6.50 -5.65 24.92
C SER A 169 -5.62 -6.66 25.66
N ILE A 170 -4.51 -7.07 25.07
CA ILE A 170 -3.62 -8.10 25.65
C ILE A 170 -2.93 -7.62 26.93
N GLN A 171 -2.69 -6.31 27.06
CA GLN A 171 -2.04 -5.74 28.26
C GLN A 171 -2.91 -5.93 29.51
N SER A 172 -4.23 -5.94 29.36
CA SER A 172 -5.16 -6.04 30.49
C SER A 172 -5.16 -7.41 31.18
N VAL A 173 -4.65 -8.45 30.51
CA VAL A 173 -4.60 -9.82 31.05
C VAL A 173 -3.21 -10.21 31.56
N LEU A 174 -2.21 -9.32 31.42
CA LEU A 174 -0.83 -9.59 31.77
C LEU A 174 -0.44 -8.89 33.08
N SER A 175 0.33 -9.58 33.93
CA SER A 175 1.04 -8.97 35.06
C SER A 175 2.54 -9.20 34.96
N MET A 176 3.29 -8.32 35.62
CA MET A 176 4.73 -8.46 35.74
C MET A 176 5.10 -9.71 36.54
N SER A 177 6.15 -10.39 36.11
CA SER A 177 6.72 -11.55 36.79
C SER A 177 8.25 -11.47 36.78
N ASP A 178 8.88 -12.02 37.82
CA ASP A 178 10.34 -12.11 37.90
C ASP A 178 10.90 -13.21 36.99
N GLN A 179 10.09 -14.23 36.66
CA GLN A 179 10.51 -15.38 35.85
C GLN A 179 9.34 -16.06 35.12
N CYS A 180 9.65 -16.74 34.01
CA CYS A 180 8.70 -17.65 33.35
C CYS A 180 8.84 -19.05 33.98
N THR A 181 7.83 -19.55 34.70
CA THR A 181 7.90 -20.89 35.31
C THR A 181 7.94 -22.01 34.28
N SER A 182 7.39 -21.75 33.09
CA SER A 182 7.48 -22.58 31.89
C SER A 182 8.90 -22.64 31.29
N GLY A 183 9.80 -21.73 31.67
CA GLY A 183 11.11 -21.56 31.04
C GLY A 183 11.08 -21.03 29.60
N SER A 184 9.91 -20.63 29.10
CA SER A 184 9.71 -20.22 27.71
C SER A 184 8.89 -18.94 27.58
N VAL A 185 9.08 -18.24 26.46
CA VAL A 185 8.31 -17.05 26.06
C VAL A 185 7.49 -17.33 24.80
N ILE A 186 6.62 -16.40 24.46
CA ILE A 186 5.76 -16.49 23.29
C ILE A 186 6.39 -15.79 22.07
N SER A 187 6.49 -16.55 20.99
CA SER A 187 6.66 -16.03 19.63
C SER A 187 5.31 -16.06 18.92
N LEU A 188 4.94 -14.96 18.26
CA LEU A 188 3.67 -14.83 17.55
C LEU A 188 3.86 -14.88 16.03
N SER A 189 2.95 -15.61 15.38
CA SER A 189 2.73 -15.57 13.95
C SER A 189 1.28 -15.15 13.72
N CYS A 190 1.10 -13.86 13.42
CA CYS A 190 -0.23 -13.24 13.39
C CYS A 190 -0.90 -13.21 12.02
N SER A 191 -0.17 -13.55 10.96
CA SER A 191 -0.69 -13.58 9.60
C SER A 191 0.05 -14.58 8.73
N ASP A 192 -0.68 -15.10 7.76
CA ASP A 192 -0.10 -15.71 6.56
C ASP A 192 0.29 -14.53 5.65
N CYS A 193 1.45 -13.92 5.91
CA CYS A 193 2.00 -12.83 5.12
C CYS A 193 3.39 -13.18 4.61
N GLY A 194 3.86 -12.45 3.59
CA GLY A 194 5.24 -12.50 3.12
C GLY A 194 5.67 -13.86 2.59
N GLU A 195 4.72 -14.75 2.30
CA GLU A 195 4.94 -16.02 1.61
C GLU A 195 4.69 -15.83 0.12
N VAL A 196 5.61 -16.36 -0.70
CA VAL A 196 5.46 -16.41 -2.16
C VAL A 196 5.82 -17.81 -2.64
N VAL A 197 5.01 -18.32 -3.56
CA VAL A 197 5.22 -19.65 -4.14
C VAL A 197 6.23 -19.53 -5.28
N GLY A 198 7.51 -19.65 -4.92
CA GLY A 198 8.63 -19.79 -5.84
C GLY A 198 9.31 -18.48 -6.23
N GLU A 199 10.62 -18.41 -6.03
CA GLU A 199 11.53 -17.73 -6.96
C GLU A 199 12.98 -18.20 -6.79
N ASP A 200 13.65 -18.38 -7.93
CA ASP A 200 15.10 -18.36 -8.09
C ASP A 200 15.58 -16.89 -8.16
N ARG A 201 16.68 -16.57 -7.44
CA ARG A 201 17.31 -15.23 -7.38
C ARG A 201 17.83 -14.79 -8.74
N ILE A 202 17.38 -13.64 -9.27
CA ILE A 202 17.96 -13.00 -10.48
C ILE A 202 17.95 -11.46 -10.31
N VAL A 203 19.05 -10.81 -10.70
CA VAL A 203 19.38 -9.38 -10.48
C VAL A 203 19.23 -8.56 -11.78
N GLY A 204 18.75 -7.31 -11.64
CA GLY A 204 18.59 -6.31 -12.72
C GLY A 204 17.13 -6.12 -13.13
N GLY A 205 16.71 -4.86 -13.31
CA GLY A 205 15.34 -4.48 -13.69
C GLY A 205 14.77 -5.38 -14.78
N LYS A 206 13.78 -6.20 -14.42
CA LYS A 206 13.20 -7.20 -15.31
C LYS A 206 11.71 -7.37 -15.03
N ASP A 207 10.98 -7.68 -16.10
CA ASP A 207 9.62 -8.18 -16.04
C ASP A 207 9.47 -9.27 -14.97
N THR A 208 8.46 -9.11 -14.13
CA THR A 208 8.04 -10.08 -13.12
C THR A 208 6.52 -10.26 -13.17
N THR A 209 6.00 -11.15 -12.33
CA THR A 209 4.57 -11.47 -12.24
C THR A 209 4.02 -11.05 -10.89
N ILE A 210 2.74 -10.70 -10.85
CA ILE A 210 2.09 -10.31 -9.60
C ILE A 210 2.09 -11.46 -8.58
N GLU A 211 2.06 -12.71 -9.01
CA GLU A 211 2.14 -13.90 -8.14
C GLU A 211 3.48 -13.98 -7.37
N SER A 212 4.54 -13.36 -7.90
CA SER A 212 5.85 -13.28 -7.24
C SER A 212 5.94 -12.12 -6.25
N TRP A 213 5.06 -11.11 -6.38
CA TRP A 213 5.01 -9.92 -5.53
C TRP A 213 3.57 -9.53 -5.22
N PRO A 214 2.77 -10.42 -4.61
CA PRO A 214 1.30 -10.34 -4.57
C PRO A 214 0.76 -9.23 -3.66
N TRP A 215 1.65 -8.53 -2.96
CA TRP A 215 1.35 -7.33 -2.18
C TRP A 215 1.48 -6.04 -2.97
N GLN A 216 2.10 -6.07 -4.15
CA GLN A 216 2.22 -4.90 -5.01
C GLN A 216 0.83 -4.42 -5.43
N VAL A 217 0.57 -3.12 -5.28
CA VAL A 217 -0.64 -2.50 -5.81
C VAL A 217 -0.33 -1.30 -6.68
N SER A 218 -1.28 -0.94 -7.53
CA SER A 218 -1.27 0.27 -8.35
C SER A 218 -2.33 1.24 -7.82
N LEU A 219 -1.92 2.43 -7.41
CA LEU A 219 -2.81 3.52 -6.99
C LEU A 219 -3.11 4.42 -8.18
N HIS A 220 -4.41 4.59 -8.44
CA HIS A 220 -4.90 5.36 -9.56
C HIS A 220 -5.60 6.64 -9.10
N TRP A 221 -5.26 7.75 -9.76
CA TRP A 221 -6.06 8.97 -9.74
C TRP A 221 -6.93 9.01 -11.00
N GLY A 222 -8.24 8.95 -10.83
CA GLY A 222 -9.19 8.64 -11.89
C GLY A 222 -8.89 7.25 -12.47
N THR A 223 -8.39 7.20 -13.70
CA THR A 223 -8.01 5.95 -14.37
C THR A 223 -6.51 5.78 -14.54
N GLN A 224 -5.70 6.78 -14.15
CA GLN A 224 -4.27 6.81 -14.42
C GLN A 224 -3.51 6.32 -13.20
N HIS A 225 -2.54 5.44 -13.42
CA HIS A 225 -1.56 5.07 -12.41
C HIS A 225 -0.73 6.30 -12.02
N VAL A 226 -0.58 6.53 -10.71
CA VAL A 226 0.20 7.64 -10.15
C VAL A 226 1.29 7.14 -9.22
N CYS A 227 0.96 6.16 -8.38
CA CYS A 227 1.86 5.63 -7.37
C CYS A 227 1.68 4.12 -7.21
N GLY A 228 2.69 3.48 -6.61
CA GLY A 228 2.59 2.14 -6.06
C GLY A 228 2.05 2.12 -4.62
N GLY A 229 1.89 0.91 -4.10
CA GLY A 229 1.56 0.65 -2.70
C GLY A 229 1.85 -0.79 -2.33
N SER A 230 1.67 -1.11 -1.05
CA SER A 230 1.90 -2.44 -0.49
C SER A 230 0.70 -2.90 0.33
N LEU A 231 0.11 -4.04 -0.01
CA LEU A 231 -0.95 -4.69 0.78
C LEU A 231 -0.35 -5.29 2.06
N ILE A 232 -0.83 -4.85 3.23
CA ILE A 232 -0.33 -5.31 4.54
C ILE A 232 -1.39 -6.10 5.33
N SER A 233 -2.65 -6.03 4.93
CA SER A 233 -3.74 -6.90 5.39
C SER A 233 -4.81 -7.01 4.31
N THR A 234 -5.92 -7.72 4.55
CA THR A 234 -7.03 -7.79 3.57
C THR A 234 -7.71 -6.45 3.31
N ARG A 235 -7.46 -5.41 4.09
CA ARG A 235 -8.13 -4.11 3.94
C ARG A 235 -7.20 -2.90 3.97
N TRP A 236 -5.95 -3.09 4.37
CA TRP A 236 -4.99 -2.00 4.56
C TRP A 236 -3.83 -2.08 3.58
N LEU A 237 -3.47 -0.91 3.05
CA LEU A 237 -2.29 -0.69 2.22
C LEU A 237 -1.40 0.39 2.85
N ILE A 238 -0.11 0.30 2.59
CA ILE A 238 0.86 1.38 2.83
C ILE A 238 1.28 1.98 1.48
N SER A 239 1.41 3.30 1.45
CA SER A 239 2.01 4.06 0.34
C SER A 239 2.73 5.31 0.88
N ALA A 240 3.21 6.19 0.00
CA ALA A 240 3.90 7.42 0.37
C ALA A 240 2.89 8.57 0.57
N ALA A 241 3.16 9.48 1.51
CA ALA A 241 2.28 10.62 1.76
C ALA A 241 2.21 11.56 0.56
N HIS A 242 3.34 11.79 -0.11
CA HIS A 242 3.43 12.73 -1.23
C HIS A 242 2.50 12.41 -2.39
N CYS A 243 2.12 11.12 -2.57
CA CYS A 243 1.16 10.68 -3.59
C CYS A 243 -0.21 11.36 -3.46
N PHE A 244 -0.58 11.77 -2.25
CA PHE A 244 -1.91 12.26 -1.90
C PHE A 244 -1.94 13.75 -1.53
N THR A 245 -0.95 14.52 -2.01
CA THR A 245 -0.81 15.95 -1.68
C THR A 245 -1.08 16.86 -2.88
N GLY A 246 -1.21 18.16 -2.63
CA GLY A 246 -1.51 19.13 -3.68
C GLY A 246 -2.91 18.89 -4.26
N LYS A 247 -2.98 18.57 -5.56
CA LYS A 247 -4.25 18.38 -6.29
C LYS A 247 -4.87 16.99 -6.09
N THR A 248 -4.17 16.04 -5.47
CA THR A 248 -4.62 14.64 -5.36
C THR A 248 -5.29 14.33 -4.01
N LYS A 249 -5.97 15.32 -3.42
CA LYS A 249 -6.58 15.21 -2.07
C LYS A 249 -8.03 14.74 -2.07
N GLU A 250 -8.73 14.82 -3.19
CA GLU A 250 -10.12 14.36 -3.32
C GLU A 250 -10.18 12.83 -3.30
N LEU A 251 -10.84 12.26 -2.29
CA LEU A 251 -10.83 10.82 -2.08
C LEU A 251 -11.58 10.05 -3.17
N SER A 252 -12.65 10.63 -3.73
CA SER A 252 -13.49 9.97 -4.74
C SER A 252 -12.77 9.70 -6.07
N GLN A 253 -11.62 10.35 -6.29
CA GLN A 253 -10.78 10.15 -7.47
C GLN A 253 -9.82 8.98 -7.29
N TRP A 254 -9.62 8.47 -6.07
CA TRP A 254 -8.68 7.39 -5.80
C TRP A 254 -9.31 6.02 -5.97
N SER A 255 -8.57 5.13 -6.63
CA SER A 255 -8.87 3.71 -6.71
C SER A 255 -7.61 2.87 -6.67
N VAL A 256 -7.75 1.59 -6.33
CA VAL A 256 -6.62 0.66 -6.19
C VAL A 256 -6.81 -0.53 -7.12
N VAL A 257 -5.79 -0.86 -7.89
CA VAL A 257 -5.74 -2.09 -8.69
C VAL A 257 -4.77 -3.07 -8.03
N LEU A 258 -5.24 -4.28 -7.74
CA LEU A 258 -4.49 -5.36 -7.11
C LEU A 258 -4.52 -6.62 -7.99
N GLY A 259 -3.55 -7.51 -7.82
CA GLY A 259 -3.59 -8.82 -8.48
C GLY A 259 -3.38 -8.79 -9.98
N GLN A 260 -2.72 -7.75 -10.51
CA GLN A 260 -2.45 -7.60 -11.94
C GLN A 260 -0.95 -7.51 -12.21
N THR A 261 -0.45 -8.27 -13.18
CA THR A 261 0.92 -8.15 -13.70
C THR A 261 1.03 -6.99 -14.68
N TYR A 262 0.00 -6.77 -15.49
CA TYR A 262 -0.04 -5.72 -16.49
C TYR A 262 -0.71 -4.46 -15.94
N LEU A 263 -0.17 -3.30 -16.28
CA LEU A 263 -0.76 -2.02 -15.89
C LEU A 263 -2.14 -1.88 -16.55
N THR A 264 -3.18 -1.86 -15.72
CA THR A 264 -4.58 -1.79 -16.17
C THR A 264 -5.40 -0.99 -15.18
N SER A 265 -6.49 -0.39 -15.66
CA SER A 265 -7.52 0.22 -14.80
C SER A 265 -8.70 -0.72 -14.54
N SER A 266 -8.66 -1.95 -15.07
CA SER A 266 -9.71 -2.95 -14.86
C SER A 266 -9.60 -3.57 -13.47
N GLY A 267 -10.74 -3.82 -12.82
CA GLY A 267 -10.78 -4.43 -11.49
C GLY A 267 -10.38 -3.48 -10.36
N ALA A 268 -10.45 -2.16 -10.58
CA ALA A 268 -10.16 -1.17 -9.56
C ALA A 268 -11.15 -1.26 -8.38
N VAL A 269 -10.60 -1.28 -7.17
CA VAL A 269 -11.32 -1.30 -5.89
C VAL A 269 -11.40 0.12 -5.33
N SER A 270 -12.52 0.47 -4.72
CA SER A 270 -12.72 1.77 -4.11
C SER A 270 -11.97 1.92 -2.78
N VAL A 271 -11.59 3.16 -2.48
CA VAL A 271 -10.92 3.54 -1.25
C VAL A 271 -11.94 4.11 -0.27
N GLU A 272 -11.91 3.65 0.98
CA GLU A 272 -12.74 4.18 2.08
C GLU A 272 -12.09 5.40 2.73
N SER A 273 -10.79 5.37 2.94
CA SER A 273 -10.05 6.48 3.55
C SER A 273 -8.56 6.43 3.21
N ILE A 274 -7.95 7.60 3.20
CA ILE A 274 -6.50 7.79 3.06
C ILE A 274 -6.05 8.65 4.24
N LEU A 275 -5.07 8.13 4.98
CA LEU A 275 -4.59 8.69 6.23
C LEU A 275 -3.10 9.01 6.08
N LEU A 276 -2.76 10.29 5.97
CA LEU A 276 -1.39 10.75 5.89
C LEU A 276 -0.80 10.92 7.29
N ASN A 277 0.50 10.65 7.43
CA ASN A 277 1.19 11.04 8.64
C ASN A 277 1.22 12.58 8.72
N LYS A 278 0.59 13.17 9.74
CA LYS A 278 0.52 14.63 9.89
C LYS A 278 1.87 15.27 10.26
N ALA A 279 2.91 14.48 10.52
CA ALA A 279 4.29 14.95 10.62
C ALA A 279 5.00 15.02 9.25
N TYR A 280 4.35 14.58 8.16
CA TYR A 280 4.89 14.65 6.81
C TYR A 280 5.31 16.07 6.43
N ASN A 281 6.53 16.21 5.93
CA ASN A 281 7.08 17.46 5.45
C ASN A 281 7.46 17.33 3.98
N SER A 282 6.79 18.08 3.09
CA SER A 282 6.99 17.99 1.64
C SER A 282 8.31 18.59 1.15
N VAL A 283 9.05 19.31 2.00
CA VAL A 283 10.37 19.89 1.64
C VAL A 283 11.48 18.91 1.99
N SER A 284 11.43 18.32 3.18
CA SER A 284 12.43 17.34 3.62
C SER A 284 12.08 15.90 3.28
N HIS A 285 10.87 15.64 2.76
CA HIS A 285 10.29 14.31 2.55
C HIS A 285 10.28 13.42 3.80
N ASP A 286 10.32 14.03 4.98
CA ASP A 286 10.34 13.28 6.23
C ASP A 286 8.93 12.85 6.61
N TYR A 287 8.79 11.68 7.25
CA TYR A 287 7.49 11.04 7.52
C TYR A 287 6.64 10.82 6.25
N ASP A 288 7.26 10.52 5.11
CA ASP A 288 6.57 10.28 3.84
C ASP A 288 5.91 8.89 3.80
N ILE A 289 4.82 8.76 4.56
CA ILE A 289 4.01 7.55 4.65
C ILE A 289 2.52 7.87 4.74
N ALA A 290 1.71 7.02 4.11
CA ALA A 290 0.27 7.05 4.12
C ALA A 290 -0.30 5.64 4.29
N MET A 291 -1.43 5.56 4.98
CA MET A 291 -2.25 4.35 5.10
C MET A 291 -3.49 4.52 4.22
N VAL A 292 -3.79 3.52 3.40
CA VAL A 292 -4.97 3.51 2.54
C VAL A 292 -5.88 2.36 2.97
N ARG A 293 -7.13 2.66 3.30
CA ARG A 293 -8.15 1.67 3.66
C ARG A 293 -9.04 1.38 2.47
N LEU A 294 -9.18 0.11 2.12
CA LEU A 294 -10.11 -0.35 1.08
C LEU A 294 -11.55 -0.34 1.61
N SER A 295 -12.53 -0.03 0.73
CA SER A 295 -13.95 -0.07 1.10
C SER A 295 -14.44 -1.47 1.49
N SER A 296 -13.84 -2.51 0.95
CA SER A 296 -14.15 -3.91 1.23
C SER A 296 -12.88 -4.74 1.37
N ASP A 297 -12.96 -5.83 2.13
CA ASP A 297 -11.86 -6.80 2.25
C ASP A 297 -11.56 -7.47 0.90
N VAL A 298 -10.28 -7.60 0.57
CA VAL A 298 -9.82 -8.42 -0.54
C VAL A 298 -9.68 -9.87 -0.13
N LEU A 299 -9.96 -10.78 -1.06
CA LEU A 299 -9.80 -12.22 -0.86
C LEU A 299 -8.35 -12.62 -1.14
N PRO A 300 -7.62 -13.17 -0.14
CA PRO A 300 -6.26 -13.66 -0.38
C PRO A 300 -6.22 -14.79 -1.41
N GLY A 301 -5.17 -14.82 -2.21
CA GLY A 301 -4.90 -15.83 -3.22
C GLY A 301 -3.47 -15.72 -3.75
N ALA A 302 -3.13 -16.49 -4.78
CA ALA A 302 -1.77 -16.49 -5.33
C ALA A 302 -1.30 -15.11 -5.83
N SER A 303 -2.22 -14.31 -6.40
CA SER A 303 -1.92 -12.99 -6.96
C SER A 303 -2.21 -11.83 -6.00
N ILE A 304 -2.87 -12.08 -4.87
CA ILE A 304 -3.24 -11.05 -3.86
C ILE A 304 -2.92 -11.61 -2.49
N HIS A 305 -1.82 -11.18 -1.90
CA HIS A 305 -1.36 -11.69 -0.62
C HIS A 305 -0.55 -10.63 0.12
N PRO A 306 -0.80 -10.38 1.41
CA PRO A 306 -0.12 -9.30 2.12
C PRO A 306 1.38 -9.55 2.34
N VAL A 307 2.16 -8.47 2.39
CA VAL A 307 3.53 -8.47 2.90
C VAL A 307 3.53 -8.29 4.42
N CYS A 308 4.51 -8.88 5.10
CA CYS A 308 4.64 -8.71 6.55
C CYS A 308 5.15 -7.30 6.89
N LEU A 309 4.64 -6.70 7.97
CA LEU A 309 5.31 -5.59 8.62
C LEU A 309 6.55 -6.11 9.37
N PRO A 310 7.69 -5.39 9.35
CA PRO A 310 8.91 -5.84 9.98
C PRO A 310 8.76 -5.88 11.50
N PRO A 311 9.32 -6.88 12.19
CA PRO A 311 9.48 -6.81 13.63
C PRO A 311 10.45 -5.68 14.01
N TYR A 312 10.33 -5.20 15.24
CA TYR A 312 11.31 -4.28 15.81
C TYR A 312 12.65 -4.97 15.90
N GLN A 313 13.73 -4.25 15.60
CA GLN A 313 15.10 -4.78 15.58
C GLN A 313 15.29 -5.96 14.59
N LEU A 314 14.54 -5.97 13.48
CA LEU A 314 14.87 -6.83 12.34
C LEU A 314 16.31 -6.54 11.89
N SER A 315 17.14 -7.59 11.86
CA SER A 315 18.55 -7.46 11.50
C SER A 315 18.66 -7.29 9.98
N ILE A 316 19.05 -6.10 9.55
CA ILE A 316 19.37 -5.79 8.16
C ILE A 316 20.66 -5.00 8.18
N MET A 317 21.66 -5.47 7.44
CA MET A 317 23.01 -4.94 7.40
C MET A 317 23.30 -4.27 6.06
N GLU A 318 24.30 -3.39 6.04
CA GLU A 318 24.79 -2.81 4.79
C GLU A 318 25.15 -3.92 3.80
N GLY A 319 24.71 -3.75 2.54
CA GLY A 319 24.94 -4.72 1.48
C GLY A 319 23.89 -5.82 1.37
N ASP A 320 22.97 -5.95 2.32
CA ASP A 320 21.87 -6.91 2.21
C ASP A 320 20.99 -6.63 0.99
N ASP A 321 20.61 -7.69 0.28
CA ASP A 321 19.76 -7.61 -0.90
C ASP A 321 18.32 -7.24 -0.50
N LEU A 322 17.83 -6.12 -1.04
CA LEU A 322 16.45 -5.69 -0.98
C LEU A 322 15.82 -5.80 -2.36
N VAL A 323 14.49 -5.95 -2.43
CA VAL A 323 13.76 -5.96 -3.69
C VAL A 323 12.77 -4.81 -3.73
N VAL A 324 12.82 -4.03 -4.80
CA VAL A 324 11.82 -3.03 -5.14
C VAL A 324 11.02 -3.50 -6.35
N THR A 325 9.72 -3.25 -6.34
CA THR A 325 8.81 -3.57 -7.45
C THR A 325 7.91 -2.40 -7.79
N GLY A 326 7.49 -2.33 -9.06
CA GLY A 326 6.56 -1.30 -9.51
C GLY A 326 6.44 -1.18 -11.03
N TRP A 327 5.62 -0.22 -11.46
CA TRP A 327 5.42 0.16 -12.86
C TRP A 327 5.99 1.55 -13.16
N GLY A 328 6.95 2.01 -12.36
CA GLY A 328 7.65 3.26 -12.61
C GLY A 328 8.48 3.21 -13.88
N VAL A 329 8.85 4.38 -14.37
CA VAL A 329 9.58 4.54 -15.62
C VAL A 329 10.95 3.84 -15.54
N LEU A 330 11.30 3.06 -16.56
CA LEU A 330 12.55 2.30 -16.59
C LEU A 330 13.79 3.17 -16.81
N GLN A 331 13.58 4.40 -17.29
CA GLN A 331 14.62 5.40 -17.57
C GLN A 331 14.05 6.76 -17.22
N GLU A 332 14.90 7.68 -16.76
CA GLU A 332 14.49 9.04 -16.43
C GLU A 332 13.81 9.70 -17.65
N ASN A 333 12.59 10.22 -17.46
CA ASN A 333 11.72 10.75 -18.54
C ASN A 333 11.27 9.71 -19.59
N GLY A 334 11.33 8.41 -19.24
CA GLY A 334 10.83 7.31 -20.05
C GLY A 334 9.32 7.13 -19.99
N LYS A 335 8.82 6.08 -20.62
CA LYS A 335 7.42 5.65 -20.50
C LYS A 335 7.29 4.62 -19.38
N LEU A 336 6.11 4.57 -18.77
CA LEU A 336 5.76 3.51 -17.83
C LEU A 336 5.78 2.16 -18.57
N PRO A 337 6.41 1.12 -18.00
CA PRO A 337 6.30 -0.24 -18.52
C PRO A 337 4.88 -0.77 -18.35
N ASP A 338 4.42 -1.53 -19.34
CA ASP A 338 3.12 -2.22 -19.27
C ASP A 338 3.15 -3.42 -18.32
N VAL A 339 4.34 -3.98 -18.04
CA VAL A 339 4.54 -5.18 -17.21
C VAL A 339 5.18 -4.77 -15.88
N LEU A 340 4.77 -5.39 -14.79
CA LEU A 340 5.37 -5.20 -13.47
C LEU A 340 6.87 -5.49 -13.52
N GLN A 341 7.67 -4.61 -12.92
CA GLN A 341 9.12 -4.74 -12.87
C GLN A 341 9.56 -5.08 -11.45
N LYS A 342 10.70 -5.78 -11.35
CA LYS A 342 11.44 -5.94 -10.10
C LYS A 342 12.90 -5.55 -10.26
N ALA A 343 13.51 -5.05 -9.19
CA ALA A 343 14.94 -4.85 -9.11
C ALA A 343 15.47 -5.26 -7.72
N THR A 344 16.57 -6.01 -7.71
CA THR A 344 17.34 -6.31 -6.48
C THR A 344 18.42 -5.26 -6.32
N ILE A 345 18.41 -4.59 -5.16
CA ILE A 345 19.31 -3.49 -4.83
C ILE A 345 19.86 -3.66 -3.39
N PRO A 346 21.14 -3.36 -3.13
CA PRO A 346 21.69 -3.52 -1.80
C PRO A 346 21.25 -2.37 -0.88
N LEU A 347 21.09 -2.66 0.41
CA LEU A 347 20.98 -1.62 1.44
C LEU A 347 22.28 -0.81 1.50
N ILE A 348 22.15 0.51 1.56
CA ILE A 348 23.26 1.44 1.84
C ILE A 348 23.09 1.95 3.26
N ASP A 349 24.16 1.88 4.05
CA ASP A 349 24.13 2.42 5.41
C ASP A 349 23.79 3.91 5.41
N ARG A 350 22.95 4.33 6.37
CA ARG A 350 22.48 5.71 6.47
C ARG A 350 23.64 6.70 6.58
N SER A 351 24.73 6.35 7.28
CA SER A 351 25.91 7.20 7.43
C SER A 351 26.64 7.47 6.12
N VAL A 352 26.66 6.48 5.21
CA VAL A 352 27.19 6.63 3.85
C VAL A 352 26.31 7.61 3.07
N CYS A 353 25.00 7.41 3.13
CA CYS A 353 24.03 8.26 2.42
C CYS A 353 24.00 9.71 2.94
N SER A 354 24.18 9.89 4.24
CA SER A 354 24.29 11.20 4.91
C SER A 354 25.63 11.91 4.67
N ASN A 355 26.55 11.34 3.88
CA ASN A 355 27.76 12.03 3.47
C ASN A 355 27.42 13.28 2.66
N ALA A 356 28.14 14.38 2.89
CA ALA A 356 27.92 15.66 2.20
C ALA A 356 28.07 15.57 0.67
N SER A 357 28.80 14.57 0.16
CA SER A 357 28.96 14.32 -1.27
C SER A 357 27.79 13.57 -1.92
N ILE A 358 26.86 13.02 -1.13
CA ILE A 358 25.68 12.28 -1.58
C ILE A 358 24.43 13.11 -1.29
N TYR A 359 23.90 13.05 -0.06
CA TYR A 359 22.69 13.77 0.35
C TYR A 359 22.87 14.63 1.60
N GLY A 360 24.00 14.52 2.31
CA GLY A 360 24.28 15.34 3.48
C GLY A 360 23.19 15.25 4.55
N SER A 361 22.78 16.40 5.07
CA SER A 361 21.76 16.50 6.13
C SER A 361 20.32 16.27 5.65
N ALA A 362 20.08 15.97 4.36
CA ALA A 362 18.75 15.68 3.86
C ALA A 362 18.23 14.30 4.32
N ILE A 363 19.13 13.36 4.63
CA ILE A 363 18.76 12.02 5.09
C ILE A 363 18.42 12.04 6.57
N THR A 364 17.15 11.79 6.89
CA THR A 364 16.67 11.76 8.27
C THR A 364 16.79 10.36 8.90
N PRO A 365 16.73 10.25 10.24
CA PRO A 365 16.61 8.95 10.91
C PRO A 365 15.40 8.07 10.52
N ARG A 366 14.38 8.62 9.84
CA ARG A 366 13.20 7.85 9.37
C ARG A 366 13.36 7.41 7.91
N MET A 367 14.55 7.55 7.34
CA MET A 367 14.84 7.21 5.95
C MET A 367 15.90 6.12 5.86
N LEU A 368 15.81 5.33 4.79
CA LEU A 368 16.79 4.35 4.38
C LEU A 368 17.18 4.57 2.92
N CYS A 369 18.42 4.18 2.59
CA CYS A 369 18.95 4.25 1.25
C CYS A 369 19.19 2.85 0.71
N ALA A 370 18.85 2.64 -0.56
CA ALA A 370 19.14 1.40 -1.24
C ALA A 370 19.49 1.67 -2.70
N GLY A 371 20.34 0.83 -3.27
CA GLY A 371 20.80 1.02 -4.65
C GLY A 371 22.30 0.85 -4.79
N PHE A 372 22.79 1.05 -6.01
CA PHE A 372 24.21 1.02 -6.29
C PHE A 372 24.77 2.43 -6.34
N LEU A 373 25.79 2.74 -5.52
CA LEU A 373 26.46 4.04 -5.57
C LEU A 373 27.09 4.35 -6.94
N LYS A 374 27.35 3.33 -7.76
CA LYS A 374 27.80 3.49 -9.14
C LYS A 374 26.69 3.94 -10.10
N GLY A 375 25.43 3.93 -9.65
CA GLY A 375 24.23 4.11 -10.47
C GLY A 375 23.83 2.83 -11.20
N GLY A 376 22.91 2.96 -12.15
CA GLY A 376 22.48 1.91 -13.07
C GLY A 376 21.13 1.26 -12.74
N VAL A 377 20.88 0.88 -11.49
CA VAL A 377 19.62 0.26 -11.05
C VAL A 377 19.08 1.01 -9.84
N ASP A 378 17.83 1.44 -9.92
CA ASP A 378 17.16 2.29 -8.92
C ASP A 378 15.63 2.28 -9.15
N SER A 379 14.85 2.72 -8.15
CA SER A 379 13.44 3.06 -8.33
C SER A 379 13.28 4.42 -9.02
N CYS A 380 12.16 4.64 -9.71
CA CYS A 380 11.95 5.87 -10.49
C CYS A 380 10.51 6.41 -10.40
N GLN A 381 10.21 7.44 -11.21
CA GLN A 381 8.87 8.05 -11.21
C GLN A 381 7.79 7.02 -11.53
N GLY A 382 6.75 6.97 -10.69
CA GLY A 382 5.67 5.95 -10.75
C GLY A 382 5.87 4.80 -9.76
N ASP A 383 7.08 4.57 -9.27
CA ASP A 383 7.32 3.59 -8.18
C ASP A 383 7.01 4.17 -6.80
N SER A 384 6.85 5.50 -6.68
CA SER A 384 6.51 6.21 -5.44
C SER A 384 5.42 5.50 -4.64
N GLY A 385 5.65 5.29 -3.35
CA GLY A 385 4.74 4.55 -2.48
C GLY A 385 4.82 3.02 -2.60
N GLY A 386 5.52 2.50 -3.60
CA GLY A 386 5.75 1.09 -3.81
C GLY A 386 6.63 0.42 -2.73
N PRO A 387 6.63 -0.91 -2.68
CA PRO A 387 7.34 -1.70 -1.68
C PRO A 387 8.85 -1.70 -1.90
N LEU A 388 9.60 -1.58 -0.80
CA LEU A 388 10.95 -2.11 -0.69
C LEU A 388 10.95 -3.23 0.37
N VAL A 389 11.20 -4.46 -0.07
CA VAL A 389 11.06 -5.66 0.76
C VAL A 389 12.38 -6.37 1.01
N PHE A 390 12.48 -6.97 2.18
CA PHE A 390 13.62 -7.78 2.62
C PHE A 390 13.15 -9.20 2.94
N LEU A 391 13.92 -10.20 2.50
CA LEU A 391 13.68 -11.60 2.82
C LEU A 391 14.55 -12.02 4.02
N SER A 392 13.90 -12.23 5.17
CA SER A 392 14.47 -12.98 6.30
C SER A 392 13.86 -14.39 6.26
N SER A 393 13.02 -14.75 7.23
CA SER A 393 12.19 -15.97 7.16
C SER A 393 10.98 -15.82 6.22
N ARG A 394 10.52 -14.58 6.03
CA ARG A 394 9.41 -14.14 5.18
C ARG A 394 9.78 -12.79 4.55
N TRP A 395 9.04 -12.39 3.53
CA TRP A 395 9.16 -11.04 2.98
C TRP A 395 8.54 -10.00 3.91
N HIS A 396 9.34 -9.02 4.28
CA HIS A 396 8.94 -7.89 5.13
C HIS A 396 9.05 -6.57 4.38
N LEU A 397 8.07 -5.69 4.55
CA LEU A 397 8.09 -4.33 4.00
C LEU A 397 8.97 -3.44 4.86
N VAL A 398 10.22 -3.31 4.48
CA VAL A 398 11.21 -2.54 5.26
C VAL A 398 11.26 -1.08 4.83
N GLY A 399 10.89 -0.78 3.58
CA GLY A 399 10.85 0.58 3.06
C GLY A 399 9.67 0.87 2.15
N VAL A 400 9.39 2.16 1.98
CA VAL A 400 8.41 2.69 1.02
C VAL A 400 9.13 3.66 0.09
N VAL A 401 9.02 3.48 -1.23
CA VAL A 401 9.66 4.37 -2.22
C VAL A 401 9.22 5.81 -1.98
N SER A 402 10.16 6.72 -1.74
CA SER A 402 9.85 8.10 -1.34
C SER A 402 10.41 9.13 -2.31
N TRP A 403 11.73 9.24 -2.45
CA TRP A 403 12.35 10.23 -3.33
C TRP A 403 13.75 9.83 -3.81
N GLY A 404 14.29 10.58 -4.76
CA GLY A 404 15.63 10.43 -5.30
C GLY A 404 15.95 11.61 -6.20
N GLN A 405 17.24 11.88 -6.42
CA GLN A 405 17.65 12.94 -7.35
C GLN A 405 17.91 12.34 -8.74
N GLY A 406 16.88 12.33 -9.58
CA GLY A 406 16.87 11.53 -10.80
C GLY A 406 16.71 10.04 -10.49
N CYS A 407 16.99 9.19 -11.46
CA CYS A 407 16.90 7.73 -11.28
C CYS A 407 18.21 7.08 -11.72
N ALA A 408 18.74 6.17 -10.91
CA ALA A 408 19.92 5.36 -11.23
C ALA A 408 21.18 6.19 -11.53
N ARG A 409 21.28 7.40 -10.93
CA ARG A 409 22.43 8.28 -11.09
C ARG A 409 23.57 7.85 -10.18
N LYS A 410 24.81 8.04 -10.65
CA LYS A 410 25.99 7.76 -9.85
C LYS A 410 26.03 8.68 -8.62
N GLY A 411 26.24 8.08 -7.45
CA GLY A 411 26.34 8.78 -6.16
C GLY A 411 25.01 9.27 -5.59
N LEU A 412 23.87 8.93 -6.21
CA LEU A 412 22.54 9.40 -5.83
C LEU A 412 21.57 8.20 -5.79
N PRO A 413 21.65 7.36 -4.75
CA PRO A 413 20.79 6.19 -4.61
C PRO A 413 19.34 6.58 -4.26
N GLY A 414 18.39 5.67 -4.46
CA GLY A 414 17.02 5.85 -4.03
C GLY A 414 16.89 6.01 -2.50
N VAL A 415 16.00 6.89 -2.08
CA VAL A 415 15.66 7.14 -0.67
C VAL A 415 14.24 6.69 -0.40
N TYR A 416 14.08 5.93 0.67
CA TYR A 416 12.84 5.30 1.06
C TYR A 416 12.51 5.67 2.50
N THR A 417 11.22 5.67 2.84
CA THR A 417 10.78 5.77 4.23
C THR A 417 11.09 4.46 4.96
N ASP A 418 11.74 4.53 6.13
CA ASP A 418 12.01 3.36 6.98
C ASP A 418 10.78 2.98 7.80
N VAL A 419 10.12 1.90 7.36
CA VAL A 419 8.88 1.40 7.98
C VAL A 419 9.09 1.02 9.43
N ARG A 420 10.28 0.53 9.80
CA ARG A 420 10.61 0.14 11.19
C ARG A 420 10.52 1.32 12.16
N GLN A 421 10.77 2.53 11.68
CA GLN A 421 10.71 3.76 12.48
C GLN A 421 9.28 4.27 12.67
N LEU A 422 8.32 3.77 11.87
CA LEU A 422 6.94 4.26 11.81
C LEU A 422 5.89 3.21 12.22
N LEU A 423 6.33 2.04 12.72
CA LEU A 423 5.44 0.95 13.17
C LEU A 423 4.41 1.41 14.21
N ASN A 424 4.78 2.27 15.16
CA ASN A 424 3.83 2.81 16.14
C ASN A 424 2.65 3.53 15.46
N TRP A 425 2.94 4.35 14.44
CA TRP A 425 1.91 5.09 13.71
C TRP A 425 1.05 4.14 12.87
N ILE A 426 1.66 3.14 12.22
CA ILE A 426 0.95 2.13 11.40
C ILE A 426 -0.02 1.32 12.27
N TYR A 427 0.46 0.71 13.35
CA TYR A 427 -0.37 -0.15 14.20
C TYR A 427 -1.49 0.63 14.89
N SER A 428 -1.22 1.85 15.37
CA SER A 428 -2.28 2.69 15.96
C SER A 428 -3.36 3.08 14.95
N ILE A 429 -3.03 3.21 13.67
CA ILE A 429 -4.04 3.41 12.63
C ILE A 429 -4.87 2.15 12.42
N MET A 430 -4.21 0.99 12.27
CA MET A 430 -4.88 -0.28 12.03
C MET A 430 -5.83 -0.69 13.18
N GLU A 431 -5.49 -0.34 14.42
CA GLU A 431 -6.33 -0.62 15.59
C GLU A 431 -7.53 0.34 15.71
N LYS A 432 -7.33 1.63 15.42
CA LYS A 432 -8.32 2.67 15.71
C LYS A 432 -9.35 2.87 14.61
N TYR A 433 -8.96 2.69 13.36
CA TYR A 433 -9.77 3.00 12.19
C TYR A 433 -10.22 1.73 11.50
#